data_AF-R7S7R5-F1
#
_entry.id   AF-R7S7R5-F1
#
_cell.length_a   1.000
_cell.length_b   1.000
_cell.length_c   1.000
_cell.angle_alpha   90.00
_cell.angle_beta   90.00
_cell.angle_gamma   90.00
#
_symmetry.space_group_name_H-M   'P 1'
#
loop_
_entity.id
_entity.type
_entity.pdbx_description
1 polymer ?
#
loop_
_entity_poly.entity_id
_entity_poly.type
_entity_poly.pdbx_seq_one_letter_code
_entity_poly.pdbx_strand_id
1 'polypeptide(L)'
;MSRPPTEEEILGVSRTVVDIFDSVGLRCCLFGSAACYLFGVNRTPNDIDIVVFTNDYDQEELKEVLVNGDNDFFFVDSRNPNADYRVLWCSLRPSRRGNPRSCKVDVLIPGNLNLPTVPHRREKIIDDLPVMPLIPLLLLKLQGWEHHRDSNRADQRDKQHVDVGDIGELLEIAVNRNQKITQANLKWMPRSLIRDAQDRVYDFCRAYPNYEDDWEMVGFSV
;
A
#
# COMPACT_ATOMS: atom_id res chain seq x y z
N MET A 1 12.66 -20.51 -6.64
CA MET A 1 11.69 -19.39 -6.69
C MET A 1 12.02 -18.52 -7.89
N SER A 2 11.03 -17.98 -8.59
CA SER A 2 11.25 -16.97 -9.63
C SER A 2 11.85 -15.71 -9.00
N ARG A 3 12.69 -14.99 -9.75
CA ARG A 3 13.30 -13.74 -9.28
C ARG A 3 12.17 -12.71 -9.04
N PRO A 4 12.18 -11.96 -7.92
CA PRO A 4 11.18 -10.93 -7.66
C PRO A 4 11.16 -9.88 -8.78
N PRO A 5 10.05 -9.15 -8.96
CA PRO A 5 9.98 -8.01 -9.87
C PRO A 5 11.10 -7.00 -9.60
N THR A 6 11.59 -6.33 -10.65
CA THR A 6 12.43 -5.14 -10.47
C THR A 6 11.55 -3.94 -10.14
N GLU A 7 12.16 -2.89 -9.61
CA GLU A 7 11.48 -1.60 -9.43
C GLU A 7 10.84 -1.09 -10.73
N GLU A 8 11.60 -1.10 -11.83
CA GLU A 8 11.09 -0.67 -13.14
C GLU A 8 9.86 -1.48 -13.58
N GLU A 9 9.85 -2.78 -13.29
CA GLU A 9 8.69 -3.63 -13.57
C GLU A 9 7.50 -3.28 -12.65
N ILE A 10 7.72 -3.04 -11.36
CA ILE A 10 6.64 -2.63 -10.44
C ILE A 10 6.05 -1.29 -10.89
N LEU A 11 6.88 -0.30 -11.20
CA LEU A 11 6.42 1.02 -11.64
C LEU A 11 5.77 0.95 -13.02
N GLY A 12 6.28 0.10 -13.92
CA GLY A 12 5.68 -0.17 -15.22
C GLY A 12 4.28 -0.77 -15.10
N VAL A 13 4.12 -1.85 -14.33
CA VAL A 13 2.81 -2.46 -14.09
C VAL A 13 1.88 -1.49 -13.34
N SER A 14 2.40 -0.68 -12.41
CA SER A 14 1.61 0.34 -11.71
C SER A 14 1.00 1.36 -12.68
N ARG A 15 1.78 1.82 -13.68
CA ARG A 15 1.28 2.72 -14.72
C ARG A 15 0.19 2.06 -15.55
N THR A 16 0.41 0.82 -15.99
CA THR A 16 -0.61 0.06 -16.74
C THR A 16 -1.91 -0.07 -15.96
N VAL A 17 -1.85 -0.41 -14.67
CA VAL A 17 -3.04 -0.52 -13.81
C VAL A 17 -3.78 0.83 -13.71
N VAL A 18 -3.04 1.92 -13.47
CA VAL A 18 -3.61 3.27 -13.38
C VAL A 18 -4.27 3.68 -14.70
N ASP A 19 -3.60 3.45 -15.84
CA ASP A 19 -4.11 3.79 -17.17
C ASP A 19 -5.39 3.00 -17.51
N ILE A 20 -5.44 1.70 -17.17
CA ILE A 20 -6.65 0.88 -17.38
C ILE A 20 -7.81 1.45 -16.57
N PHE A 21 -7.62 1.73 -15.27
CA PHE A 21 -8.70 2.29 -14.46
C PHE A 21 -9.12 3.69 -14.92
N ASP A 22 -8.17 4.57 -15.28
CA ASP A 22 -8.49 5.90 -15.80
C ASP A 22 -9.29 5.83 -17.11
N SER A 23 -8.97 4.87 -17.99
CA SER A 23 -9.68 4.67 -19.27
C SER A 23 -11.17 4.34 -19.11
N VAL A 24 -11.56 3.77 -17.96
CA VAL A 24 -12.96 3.47 -17.61
C VAL A 24 -13.53 4.45 -16.58
N GLY A 25 -12.84 5.57 -16.33
CA GLY A 25 -13.28 6.64 -15.43
C GLY A 25 -13.16 6.30 -13.93
N LEU A 26 -12.36 5.29 -13.57
CA LEU A 26 -12.13 4.88 -12.19
C LEU A 26 -10.88 5.54 -11.63
N ARG A 27 -11.09 6.39 -10.61
CA ARG A 27 -9.99 7.01 -9.87
C ARG A 27 -9.37 6.01 -8.91
N CYS A 28 -8.05 5.95 -8.89
CA CYS A 28 -7.30 5.07 -7.99
C CYS A 28 -6.03 5.75 -7.46
N CYS A 29 -5.40 5.17 -6.44
CA CYS A 29 -4.03 5.51 -6.08
C CYS A 29 -3.30 4.31 -5.47
N LEU A 30 -1.98 4.30 -5.64
CA LEU A 30 -1.09 3.35 -4.99
C LEU A 30 -1.08 3.56 -3.48
N PHE A 31 -1.07 2.47 -2.73
CA PHE A 31 -0.72 2.43 -1.32
C PHE A 31 0.33 1.34 -1.10
N GLY A 32 0.58 0.94 0.14
CA GLY A 32 1.45 -0.20 0.43
C GLY A 32 2.91 -0.01 0.01
N SER A 33 3.58 -1.09 -0.38
CA SER A 33 5.05 -1.10 -0.56
C SER A 33 5.54 -0.22 -1.72
N ALA A 34 4.84 -0.22 -2.85
CA ALA A 34 5.16 0.62 -4.00
C ALA A 34 4.99 2.12 -3.68
N ALA A 35 3.96 2.49 -2.92
CA ALA A 35 3.79 3.86 -2.46
C ALA A 35 4.93 4.30 -1.52
N CYS A 36 5.36 3.44 -0.60
CA CYS A 36 6.49 3.73 0.28
C CYS A 36 7.77 3.98 -0.51
N TYR A 37 8.03 3.12 -1.49
CA TYR A 37 9.16 3.25 -2.39
C TYR A 37 9.16 4.61 -3.11
N LEU A 38 8.01 5.01 -3.67
CA LEU A 38 7.86 6.32 -4.33
C LEU A 38 8.10 7.51 -3.38
N PHE A 39 7.86 7.37 -2.07
CA PHE A 39 8.21 8.41 -1.11
C PHE A 39 9.70 8.48 -0.77
N GLY A 40 10.48 7.44 -1.11
CA GLY A 40 11.92 7.36 -0.87
C GLY A 40 12.34 6.26 0.11
N VAL A 41 11.46 5.33 0.48
CA VAL A 41 11.85 4.15 1.27
C VAL A 41 12.74 3.25 0.42
N ASN A 42 13.89 2.84 0.95
CA ASN A 42 14.95 2.16 0.20
C ASN A 42 14.56 0.76 -0.29
N ARG A 43 13.59 0.13 0.37
CA ARG A 43 13.18 -1.24 0.06
C ARG A 43 12.45 -1.32 -1.27
N THR A 44 12.91 -2.20 -2.15
CA THR A 44 12.21 -2.51 -3.41
C THR A 44 10.86 -3.21 -3.13
N PRO A 45 9.75 -2.72 -3.72
CA PRO A 45 8.45 -3.37 -3.65
C PRO A 45 8.44 -4.70 -4.42
N ASN A 46 7.57 -5.63 -4.03
CA ASN A 46 7.42 -6.93 -4.69
C ASN A 46 6.02 -7.15 -5.28
N ASP A 47 5.08 -6.27 -4.91
CA ASP A 47 3.67 -6.30 -5.24
C ASP A 47 3.17 -4.87 -5.46
N ILE A 48 1.99 -4.77 -6.06
CA ILE A 48 1.28 -3.53 -6.28
C ILE A 48 0.03 -3.57 -5.43
N ASP A 49 -0.07 -2.58 -4.54
CA ASP A 49 -1.22 -2.33 -3.70
C ASP A 49 -1.93 -1.08 -4.24
N ILE A 50 -3.15 -1.22 -4.75
CA ILE A 50 -3.92 -0.09 -5.30
C ILE A 50 -5.30 0.01 -4.66
N VAL A 51 -5.70 1.23 -4.29
CA VAL A 51 -7.07 1.51 -3.84
C VAL A 51 -7.83 2.20 -4.96
N VAL A 52 -9.01 1.67 -5.29
CA VAL A 52 -9.92 2.25 -6.30
C VAL A 52 -11.10 2.89 -5.59
N PHE A 53 -11.33 4.17 -5.88
CA PHE A 53 -12.34 4.96 -5.18
C PHE A 53 -13.70 4.88 -5.88
N THR A 54 -14.39 3.76 -5.64
CA THR A 54 -15.72 3.48 -6.21
C THR A 54 -16.65 2.84 -5.20
N ASN A 55 -17.96 2.96 -5.43
CA ASN A 55 -19.01 2.18 -4.77
C ASN A 55 -19.79 1.30 -5.77
N ASP A 56 -19.44 1.38 -7.06
CA ASP A 56 -20.18 0.74 -8.14
C ASP A 56 -19.64 -0.65 -8.49
N TYR A 57 -18.42 -0.97 -8.00
CA TYR A 57 -17.74 -2.22 -8.24
C TYR A 57 -17.23 -2.82 -6.93
N ASP A 58 -17.30 -4.14 -6.81
CA ASP A 58 -16.56 -4.88 -5.81
C ASP A 58 -15.11 -5.19 -6.26
N GLN A 59 -14.33 -5.82 -5.39
CA GLN A 59 -12.93 -6.14 -5.68
C GLN A 59 -12.75 -7.14 -6.83
N GLU A 60 -13.62 -8.13 -6.97
CA GLU A 60 -13.49 -9.14 -8.03
C GLU A 60 -13.84 -8.52 -9.39
N GLU A 61 -14.88 -7.70 -9.44
CA GLU A 61 -15.25 -6.94 -10.64
C GLU A 61 -14.12 -6.00 -11.07
N LEU A 62 -13.46 -5.31 -10.13
CA LEU A 62 -12.29 -4.46 -10.44
C LEU A 62 -11.09 -5.26 -10.97
N LYS A 63 -10.87 -6.49 -10.49
CA LYS A 63 -9.82 -7.35 -11.05
C LYS A 63 -10.18 -7.78 -12.48
N GLU A 64 -11.46 -8.04 -12.76
CA GLU A 64 -11.93 -8.35 -14.11
C GLU A 64 -11.75 -7.18 -15.07
N VAL A 65 -11.92 -5.93 -14.62
CA VAL A 65 -11.55 -4.74 -15.42
C VAL A 65 -10.09 -4.79 -15.86
N LEU A 66 -9.17 -5.15 -14.98
CA LEU A 66 -7.73 -5.26 -15.31
C LEU A 66 -7.44 -6.39 -16.30
N VAL A 67 -8.02 -7.58 -16.09
CA VAL A 67 -7.86 -8.74 -16.99
C VAL A 67 -8.44 -8.46 -18.38
N ASN A 68 -9.57 -7.73 -18.46
CA ASN A 68 -10.17 -7.35 -19.74
C ASN A 68 -9.43 -6.18 -20.41
N GLY A 69 -8.72 -5.36 -19.64
CA GLY A 69 -7.96 -4.21 -20.14
C GLY A 69 -6.62 -4.58 -20.77
N ASP A 70 -5.94 -5.60 -20.24
CA ASP A 70 -4.64 -6.06 -20.75
C ASP A 70 -4.44 -7.58 -20.51
N ASN A 71 -4.04 -8.29 -21.58
CA ASN A 71 -3.86 -9.74 -21.58
C ASN A 71 -2.70 -10.23 -20.72
N ASP A 72 -1.83 -9.33 -20.25
CA ASP A 72 -0.77 -9.68 -19.31
C ASP A 72 -1.33 -9.94 -17.89
N PHE A 73 -2.54 -9.49 -17.57
CA PHE A 73 -3.20 -9.75 -16.29
C PHE A 73 -3.99 -11.06 -16.30
N PHE A 74 -3.86 -11.83 -15.22
CA PHE A 74 -4.52 -13.13 -15.09
C PHE A 74 -4.81 -13.50 -13.63
N PHE A 75 -5.79 -14.39 -13.46
CA PHE A 75 -6.18 -14.92 -12.16
C PHE A 75 -5.39 -16.17 -11.77
N VAL A 76 -5.13 -16.30 -10.48
CA VAL A 76 -4.59 -17.52 -9.85
C VAL A 76 -5.45 -17.84 -8.63
N ASP A 77 -5.83 -19.11 -8.47
CA ASP A 77 -6.60 -19.54 -7.31
C ASP A 77 -5.85 -19.30 -5.99
N SER A 78 -6.60 -18.97 -4.94
CA SER A 78 -6.02 -18.81 -3.61
C SER A 78 -5.41 -20.13 -3.13
N ARG A 79 -4.30 -20.04 -2.38
CA ARG A 79 -3.71 -21.20 -1.70
C ARG A 79 -4.62 -21.78 -0.61
N ASN A 80 -5.56 -20.98 -0.11
CA ASN A 80 -6.59 -21.45 0.79
C ASN A 80 -7.72 -22.07 -0.05
N PRO A 81 -7.94 -23.39 0.00
CA PRO A 81 -8.98 -24.04 -0.79
C PRO A 81 -10.41 -23.61 -0.44
N ASN A 82 -10.59 -22.94 0.72
CA ASN A 82 -11.88 -22.41 1.16
C ASN A 82 -12.06 -20.92 0.84
N ALA A 83 -11.10 -20.27 0.19
CA ALA A 83 -11.24 -18.89 -0.23
C ALA A 83 -12.09 -18.82 -1.51
N ASP A 84 -13.03 -17.89 -1.52
CA ASP A 84 -13.91 -17.57 -2.65
C ASP A 84 -13.33 -16.48 -3.57
N TYR A 85 -12.16 -15.93 -3.23
CA TYR A 85 -11.48 -14.90 -4.00
C TYR A 85 -10.33 -15.45 -4.87
N ARG A 86 -10.09 -14.79 -6.00
CA ARG A 86 -8.95 -15.07 -6.88
C ARG A 86 -7.84 -14.04 -6.68
N VAL A 87 -6.58 -14.47 -6.80
CA VAL A 87 -5.42 -13.59 -6.72
C VAL A 87 -5.10 -13.07 -8.12
N LEU A 88 -4.97 -11.76 -8.27
CA LEU A 88 -4.61 -11.13 -9.53
C LEU A 88 -3.08 -11.03 -9.67
N TRP A 89 -2.58 -11.42 -10.84
CA TRP A 89 -1.18 -11.34 -11.21
C TRP A 89 -1.03 -10.66 -12.58
N CYS A 90 0.08 -9.99 -12.79
CA CYS A 90 0.50 -9.44 -14.08
C CYS A 90 1.77 -10.16 -14.55
N SER A 91 1.80 -10.57 -15.82
CA SER A 91 2.94 -11.24 -16.45
C SER A 91 4.09 -10.26 -16.65
N LEU A 92 5.30 -10.67 -16.27
CA LEU A 92 6.51 -9.90 -16.50
C LEU A 92 7.31 -10.54 -17.62
N ARG A 93 8.01 -9.72 -18.41
CA ARG A 93 8.85 -10.21 -19.49
C ARG A 93 9.83 -11.27 -18.97
N PRO A 94 9.88 -12.46 -19.59
CA PRO A 94 10.77 -13.51 -19.14
C PRO A 94 12.23 -13.06 -19.34
N SER A 95 13.07 -13.34 -18.34
CA SER A 95 14.51 -13.23 -18.55
C SER A 95 14.92 -14.23 -19.64
N ARG A 96 15.92 -13.91 -20.48
CA ARG A 96 16.34 -14.71 -21.67
C ARG A 96 16.52 -16.23 -21.45
N ARG A 97 16.61 -16.71 -20.19
CA ARG A 97 16.65 -18.12 -19.77
C ARG A 97 15.90 -18.38 -18.45
N GLY A 98 14.92 -17.54 -18.11
CA GLY A 98 14.24 -17.54 -16.81
C GLY A 98 12.91 -18.27 -16.82
N ASN A 99 12.49 -18.72 -15.64
CA ASN A 99 11.10 -19.12 -15.39
C ASN A 99 10.17 -17.92 -15.65
N PRO A 100 8.88 -18.16 -15.97
CA PRO A 100 7.87 -17.13 -16.00
C PRO A 100 7.93 -16.30 -14.70
N ARG A 101 7.86 -14.97 -14.87
CA ARG A 101 7.87 -14.01 -13.77
C ARG A 101 6.54 -13.29 -13.78
N SER A 102 6.07 -12.92 -12.60
CA SER A 102 4.82 -12.23 -12.43
C SER A 102 4.90 -11.29 -11.23
N CYS A 103 4.09 -10.23 -11.28
CA CYS A 103 3.89 -9.29 -10.19
C CYS A 103 2.48 -9.50 -9.63
N LYS A 104 2.35 -9.56 -8.31
CA LYS A 104 1.04 -9.64 -7.66
C LYS A 104 0.40 -8.24 -7.63
N VAL A 105 -0.88 -8.17 -7.92
CA VAL A 105 -1.66 -6.93 -7.89
C VAL A 105 -2.83 -7.10 -6.92
N ASP A 106 -2.80 -6.35 -5.82
CA ASP A 106 -3.86 -6.29 -4.83
C ASP A 106 -4.70 -5.04 -5.06
N VAL A 107 -5.97 -5.25 -5.40
CA VAL A 107 -6.95 -4.19 -5.66
C VAL A 107 -7.91 -4.12 -4.48
N LEU A 108 -7.92 -2.99 -3.79
CA LEU A 108 -8.81 -2.73 -2.66
C LEU A 108 -9.74 -1.54 -2.94
N ILE A 109 -10.80 -1.45 -2.14
CA ILE A 109 -11.73 -0.32 -2.11
C ILE A 109 -11.74 0.29 -0.70
N PRO A 110 -12.08 1.60 -0.55
CA PRO A 110 -12.20 2.22 0.75
C PRO A 110 -13.13 1.46 1.71
N GLY A 111 -12.81 1.50 3.01
CA GLY A 111 -13.50 0.72 4.03
C GLY A 111 -12.89 -0.67 4.25
N ASN A 112 -12.28 -1.28 3.22
CA ASN A 112 -11.54 -2.52 3.40
C ASN A 112 -10.22 -2.22 4.09
N LEU A 113 -9.87 -2.99 5.13
CA LEU A 113 -8.68 -2.76 5.96
C LEU A 113 -8.60 -1.31 6.52
N ASN A 114 -9.74 -0.69 6.81
CA ASN A 114 -9.84 0.72 7.24
C ASN A 114 -9.20 1.72 6.25
N LEU A 115 -9.09 1.38 4.97
CA LEU A 115 -8.58 2.28 3.95
C LEU A 115 -9.45 3.54 3.85
N PRO A 116 -8.85 4.74 3.94
CA PRO A 116 -9.61 5.97 3.85
C PRO A 116 -9.94 6.30 2.38
N THR A 117 -11.11 6.90 2.16
CA THR A 117 -11.40 7.56 0.89
C THR A 117 -10.60 8.85 0.79
N VAL A 118 -9.58 8.87 -0.06
CA VAL A 118 -8.81 10.10 -0.34
C VAL A 118 -9.68 11.02 -1.21
N PRO A 119 -9.93 12.28 -0.84
CA PRO A 119 -10.68 13.20 -1.70
C PRO A 119 -9.95 13.46 -3.00
N HIS A 120 -10.69 13.81 -4.05
CA HIS A 120 -10.10 14.19 -5.33
C HIS A 120 -9.08 15.34 -5.16
N ARG A 121 -7.93 15.24 -5.84
CA ARG A 121 -6.79 16.19 -5.77
C ARG A 121 -6.05 16.20 -4.43
N ARG A 122 -6.27 15.21 -3.56
CA ARG A 122 -5.49 15.05 -2.32
C ARG A 122 -4.41 14.00 -2.45
N GLU A 123 -4.52 13.11 -3.44
CA GLU A 123 -3.47 12.20 -3.87
C GLU A 123 -2.19 12.96 -4.20
N LYS A 124 -1.06 12.30 -4.00
CA LYS A 124 0.24 12.80 -4.44
C LYS A 124 0.54 12.21 -5.80
N ILE A 125 0.95 13.04 -6.75
CA ILE A 125 1.50 12.56 -8.00
C ILE A 125 3.01 12.46 -7.82
N ILE A 126 3.55 11.24 -7.92
CA ILE A 126 4.98 10.96 -7.81
C ILE A 126 5.34 10.02 -8.96
N ASP A 127 6.31 10.40 -9.78
CA ASP A 127 6.70 9.64 -10.98
C ASP A 127 5.48 9.31 -11.89
N ASP A 128 4.63 10.33 -12.08
CA ASP A 128 3.36 10.27 -12.83
C ASP A 128 2.30 9.28 -12.29
N LEU A 129 2.52 8.72 -11.10
CA LEU A 129 1.58 7.81 -10.44
C LEU A 129 0.79 8.51 -9.34
N PRO A 130 -0.53 8.26 -9.21
CA PRO A 130 -1.31 8.68 -8.06
C PRO A 130 -0.95 7.82 -6.85
N VAL A 131 -0.55 8.46 -5.75
CA VAL A 131 -0.08 7.84 -4.51
C VAL A 131 -0.86 8.35 -3.31
N MET A 132 -1.18 7.44 -2.39
CA MET A 132 -1.72 7.73 -1.07
C MET A 132 -0.87 8.82 -0.38
N PRO A 133 -1.47 9.85 0.24
CA PRO A 133 -0.68 10.86 0.93
C PRO A 133 0.15 10.25 2.07
N LEU A 134 1.33 10.83 2.31
CA LEU A 134 2.36 10.26 3.19
C LEU A 134 1.85 9.93 4.60
N ILE A 135 1.13 10.84 5.27
CA ILE A 135 0.60 10.58 6.62
C ILE A 135 -0.40 9.41 6.62
N PRO A 136 -1.49 9.40 5.81
CA PRO A 136 -2.33 8.21 5.68
C PRO A 136 -1.56 6.92 5.39
N LEU A 137 -0.57 6.96 4.49
CA LEU A 137 0.26 5.80 4.15
C LEU A 137 1.05 5.29 5.36
N LEU A 138 1.66 6.19 6.12
CA LEU A 138 2.37 5.87 7.37
C LEU A 138 1.43 5.21 8.40
N LEU A 139 0.21 5.72 8.57
CA LEU A 139 -0.75 5.13 9.51
C LEU A 139 -1.23 3.75 9.06
N LEU A 140 -1.37 3.53 7.75
CA LEU A 140 -1.71 2.22 7.20
C LEU A 140 -0.58 1.20 7.41
N LYS A 141 0.69 1.64 7.32
CA LYS A 141 1.84 0.79 7.66
C LYS A 141 1.88 0.44 9.14
N LEU A 142 1.62 1.41 10.01
CA LEU A 142 1.50 1.18 11.44
C LEU A 142 0.38 0.19 11.79
N GLN A 143 -0.78 0.27 11.13
CA GLN A 143 -1.85 -0.72 11.27
C GLN A 143 -1.41 -2.10 10.75
N GLY A 144 -0.69 -2.16 9.63
CA GLY A 144 -0.13 -3.41 9.09
C GLY A 144 0.82 -4.10 10.08
N TRP A 145 1.70 -3.33 10.71
CA TRP A 145 2.61 -3.82 11.76
C TRP A 145 1.87 -4.45 12.94
N GLU A 146 0.85 -3.78 13.48
CA GLU A 146 0.01 -4.31 14.56
C GLU A 146 -0.63 -5.65 14.15
N HIS A 147 -1.28 -5.68 12.99
CA HIS A 147 -1.92 -6.90 12.49
C HIS A 147 -0.94 -8.05 12.25
N HIS A 148 0.27 -7.76 11.75
CA HIS A 148 1.31 -8.74 11.54
C HIS A 148 1.85 -9.29 12.85
N ARG A 149 2.13 -8.42 13.84
CA ARG A 149 2.56 -8.78 15.19
C ARG A 149 1.57 -9.73 15.87
N ASP A 150 0.28 -9.44 15.74
CA ASP A 150 -0.80 -10.18 16.40
C ASP A 150 -1.23 -11.44 15.60
N SER A 151 -0.60 -11.70 14.46
CA SER A 151 -0.96 -12.83 13.59
C SER A 151 -0.58 -14.19 14.20
N ASN A 152 -1.48 -15.16 14.11
CA ASN A 152 -1.17 -16.55 14.44
C ASN A 152 -0.23 -17.22 13.41
N ARG A 153 -0.06 -16.63 12.23
CA ARG A 153 0.80 -17.17 11.16
C ARG A 153 2.24 -16.65 11.27
N ALA A 154 3.20 -17.57 11.32
CA ALA A 154 4.62 -17.22 11.46
C ALA A 154 5.12 -16.31 10.32
N ASP A 155 4.76 -16.63 9.07
CA ASP A 155 5.17 -15.83 7.91
C ASP A 155 4.55 -14.42 7.88
N GLN A 156 3.44 -14.20 8.58
CA GLN A 156 2.87 -12.85 8.76
C GLN A 156 3.58 -12.11 9.89
N ARG A 157 3.90 -12.79 11.00
CA ARG A 157 4.69 -12.19 12.09
C ARG A 157 6.08 -11.78 11.62
N ASP A 158 6.71 -12.55 10.73
CA ASP A 158 8.03 -12.21 10.19
C ASP A 158 8.00 -10.88 9.40
N LYS A 159 6.85 -10.51 8.81
CA LYS A 159 6.68 -9.24 8.10
C LYS A 159 6.69 -8.03 9.02
N GLN A 160 6.46 -8.18 10.32
CA GLN A 160 6.48 -7.05 11.25
C GLN A 160 7.82 -6.30 11.21
N HIS A 161 8.94 -7.02 11.02
CA HIS A 161 10.26 -6.40 10.94
C HIS A 161 10.43 -5.55 9.68
N VAL A 162 9.79 -5.96 8.59
CA VAL A 162 9.74 -5.18 7.35
C VAL A 162 8.92 -3.91 7.57
N ASP A 163 7.79 -4.01 8.27
CA ASP A 163 6.96 -2.84 8.57
C ASP A 163 7.69 -1.83 9.46
N VAL A 164 8.45 -2.29 10.46
CA VAL A 164 9.22 -1.39 11.34
C VAL A 164 10.23 -0.56 10.52
N GLY A 165 10.92 -1.19 9.58
CA GLY A 165 11.83 -0.48 8.66
C GLY A 165 11.10 0.53 7.78
N ASP A 166 10.02 0.10 7.11
CA ASP A 166 9.19 0.99 6.28
C ASP A 166 8.61 2.17 7.10
N ILE A 167 8.13 1.93 8.33
CA ILE A 167 7.59 2.95 9.23
C ILE A 167 8.67 3.95 9.61
N GLY A 168 9.86 3.48 10.01
CA GLY A 168 10.96 4.35 10.39
C GLY A 168 11.39 5.29 9.27
N GLU A 169 11.58 4.76 8.05
CA GLU A 169 11.96 5.57 6.89
C GLU A 169 10.85 6.56 6.50
N LEU A 170 9.57 6.13 6.49
CA LEU A 170 8.45 7.04 6.22
C LEU A 170 8.32 8.15 7.27
N LEU A 171 8.58 7.82 8.53
CA LEU A 171 8.50 8.76 9.65
C LEU A 171 9.60 9.81 9.53
N GLU A 172 10.84 9.40 9.25
CA GLU A 172 11.94 10.31 8.93
C GLU A 172 11.59 11.23 7.75
N ILE A 173 11.02 10.68 6.67
CA ILE A 173 10.57 11.46 5.51
C ILE A 173 9.47 12.47 5.92
N ALA A 174 8.53 12.08 6.78
CA ALA A 174 7.46 12.95 7.26
C ALA A 174 8.01 14.11 8.11
N VAL A 175 8.93 13.82 9.02
CA VAL A 175 9.64 14.80 9.85
C VAL A 175 10.43 15.78 8.98
N ASN A 176 11.25 15.27 8.05
CA ASN A 176 12.06 16.08 7.14
C ASN A 176 11.21 16.98 6.24
N ARG A 177 10.01 16.54 5.86
CA ARG A 177 9.04 17.33 5.07
C ARG A 177 8.12 18.19 5.94
N ASN A 178 8.33 18.23 7.26
CA ASN A 178 7.50 18.92 8.24
C ASN A 178 6.00 18.61 8.06
N GLN A 179 5.67 17.35 7.80
CA GLN A 179 4.29 16.88 7.69
C GLN A 179 3.76 16.50 9.06
N LYS A 180 2.58 17.04 9.40
CA LYS A 180 1.94 16.80 10.69
C LYS A 180 0.49 16.45 10.51
N ILE A 181 -0.02 15.56 11.35
CA ILE A 181 -1.41 15.11 11.27
C ILE A 181 -2.44 16.23 11.49
N THR A 182 -2.03 17.31 12.16
CA THR A 182 -2.85 18.50 12.42
C THR A 182 -2.96 19.46 11.23
N GLN A 183 -2.22 19.23 10.14
CA GLN A 183 -2.22 20.12 8.99
C GLN A 183 -3.57 20.16 8.27
N ALA A 184 -3.94 21.34 7.76
CA ALA A 184 -5.24 21.57 7.16
C ALA A 184 -5.55 20.67 5.94
N ASN A 185 -4.52 20.28 5.19
CA ASN A 185 -4.63 19.39 4.03
C ASN A 185 -4.89 17.93 4.41
N LEU A 186 -4.89 17.58 5.70
CA LEU A 186 -5.19 16.25 6.23
C LEU A 186 -6.50 16.19 7.02
N LYS A 187 -7.23 17.31 7.16
CA LYS A 187 -8.52 17.38 7.88
C LYS A 187 -9.63 16.48 7.31
N TRP A 188 -9.45 15.98 6.09
CA TRP A 188 -10.36 15.02 5.46
C TRP A 188 -10.18 13.60 5.99
N MET A 189 -9.06 13.29 6.66
CA MET A 189 -8.81 11.96 7.19
C MET A 189 -9.89 11.56 8.19
N PRO A 190 -10.36 10.30 8.15
CA PRO A 190 -11.30 9.80 9.15
C PRO A 190 -10.74 9.95 10.57
N ARG A 191 -11.54 10.52 11.48
CA ARG A 191 -11.14 10.67 12.89
C ARG A 191 -10.85 9.34 13.57
N SER A 192 -11.55 8.28 13.17
CA SER A 192 -11.30 6.90 13.64
C SER A 192 -9.87 6.47 13.28
N LEU A 193 -9.43 6.68 12.04
CA LEU A 193 -8.07 6.33 11.62
C LEU A 193 -7.00 7.02 12.47
N ILE A 194 -7.20 8.31 12.78
CA ILE A 194 -6.28 9.08 13.62
C ILE A 194 -6.27 8.57 15.06
N ARG A 195 -7.45 8.35 15.64
CA ARG A 195 -7.60 7.86 17.01
C ARG A 195 -7.02 6.46 17.16
N ASP A 196 -7.35 5.55 16.26
CA ASP A 196 -6.85 4.18 16.32
C ASP A 196 -5.34 4.13 16.06
N ALA A 197 -4.80 5.08 15.28
CA ALA A 197 -3.35 5.26 15.16
C ALA A 197 -2.68 5.73 16.45
N GLN A 198 -3.33 6.56 17.27
CA GLN A 198 -2.76 7.02 18.54
C GLN A 198 -2.44 5.85 19.48
N ASP A 199 -3.36 4.89 19.60
CA ASP A 199 -3.14 3.69 20.43
C ASP A 199 -1.99 2.84 19.86
N ARG A 200 -1.91 2.69 18.54
CA ARG A 200 -0.82 1.98 17.87
C ARG A 200 0.53 2.67 18.00
N VAL A 201 0.56 4.01 18.03
CA VAL A 201 1.80 4.78 18.24
C VAL A 201 2.36 4.50 19.63
N TYR A 202 1.51 4.48 20.67
CA TYR A 202 1.95 4.09 22.02
C TYR A 202 2.56 2.68 22.03
N ASP A 203 1.87 1.72 21.43
CA ASP A 203 2.36 0.34 21.33
C ASP A 203 3.68 0.23 20.54
N PHE A 204 3.80 0.98 19.45
CA PHE A 204 5.00 1.01 18.62
C PHE A 204 6.17 1.63 19.36
N CYS A 205 5.98 2.76 20.03
CA CYS A 205 7.04 3.42 20.81
C CYS A 205 7.48 2.57 22.00
N ARG A 206 6.55 1.87 22.67
CA ARG A 206 6.91 0.90 23.72
C ARG A 206 7.82 -0.22 23.22
N ALA A 207 7.63 -0.67 21.98
CA ALA A 207 8.46 -1.69 21.35
C ALA A 207 9.77 -1.10 20.76
N TYR A 208 9.72 0.15 20.29
CA TYR A 208 10.80 0.86 19.60
C TYR A 208 10.92 2.32 20.09
N PRO A 209 11.46 2.55 21.31
CA PRO A 209 11.48 3.88 21.93
C PRO A 209 12.28 4.93 21.16
N ASN A 210 13.17 4.50 20.27
CA ASN A 210 14.00 5.36 19.45
C ASN A 210 13.22 6.17 18.39
N TYR A 211 11.92 5.90 18.20
CA TYR A 211 11.05 6.64 17.28
C TYR A 211 10.10 7.63 17.98
N GLU A 212 10.17 7.75 19.32
CA GLU A 212 9.27 8.61 20.11
C GLU A 212 9.28 10.07 19.63
N ASP A 213 10.47 10.69 19.56
CA ASP A 213 10.63 12.08 19.12
C ASP A 213 10.03 12.33 17.73
N ASP A 214 10.25 11.40 16.78
CA ASP A 214 9.76 11.54 15.42
C ASP A 214 8.22 11.46 15.35
N TRP A 215 7.60 10.60 16.16
CA TRP A 215 6.14 10.51 16.27
C TRP A 215 5.54 11.78 16.92
N GLU A 216 6.19 12.35 17.93
CA GLU A 216 5.80 13.65 18.49
C GLU A 216 5.89 14.77 17.44
N MET A 217 6.95 14.79 16.64
CA MET A 217 7.14 15.79 15.58
C MET A 217 6.05 15.74 14.50
N VAL A 218 5.57 14.53 14.17
CA VAL A 218 4.44 14.30 13.24
C VAL A 218 3.08 14.59 13.90
N GLY A 219 3.05 14.77 15.23
CA GLY A 219 1.92 15.30 15.98
C GLY A 219 1.09 14.26 16.73
N PHE A 220 1.69 13.12 17.07
CA PHE A 220 1.12 12.15 18.01
C PHE A 220 1.64 12.35 19.42
N SER A 221 0.96 11.79 20.41
CA SER A 221 1.50 11.65 21.76
C SER A 221 2.21 10.31 21.91
N VAL A 222 3.28 10.25 22.69
CA VAL A 222 4.07 9.03 22.95
C VAL A 222 4.17 8.75 24.44
#